data_AF-A0A6B2KZZ5-F1
#
_entry.id   AF-A0A6B2KZZ5-F1
#
_cell.length_a   1.000
_cell.length_b   1.000
_cell.length_c   1.000
_cell.angle_alpha   90.00
_cell.angle_beta   90.00
_cell.angle_gamma   90.00
#
_symmetry.space_group_name_H-M   'P 1'
#
loop_
_entity.id
_entity.type
_entity.pdbx_description
1 polymer ?
#
loop_
_entity_poly.entity_id
_entity_poly.type
_entity_poly.pdbx_seq_one_letter_code
_entity_poly.pdbx_strand_id
1 'polypeptide(L)'
;MTPLVLLIALSLVLGALGDVYLHNPRGSNNRNRETGTNVNNANRMYDSQNNNKGGYCWGPPMTFYEKSLLQVEWTAQHGCGTDNNNVDCDLILQYMCHPLVRDGFVTDTITEDTKDTMEVDPKTGVLVYKYGMHEPFEYFSACKKRTRNRGLFVADQGLSKTDTALRTRQENNQNNPHGFECEEERDYYPYWHPSPWKDIAVLTSNTKRCSYFKQHSQNVEGKFACSLPEYNNQDECVTNQGAWAYTEPWGLAAPECLGNAWSRDNHLGNTKTGYTASYSWVIPNLSDLGRANLNADGKTANCAFRIRYNISTSDYAGWGPVDSNLDMVDSSLNGQKSPVQQNPYVTYGTDAAGNEWKLKLALNTDQYGRTFEDRSYMFYIAQRPDGIAANHRIINLNVRGKRGNIVEAYPAVEYDFTPNELHISTGDYIHWQWTGCDTNPNYAGEGKQGTDRSNVVQMYDGRKNYPMPFADQTLFSDPSVAFDLAHLRQYDYRICKTTDEADCCKTKAQLDASGNADQDDQNCFKLNAPKAQYFNGGLVQMKNTGTYYYMSTRNNNFSNRSQKGIIIVETLLPTWGVTVTAIGATGFVGATAVAGGAYYAASHPASMLANVFAGAAV
;
A
#
# COMPACT_ATOMS: atom_id res chain seq x y z
N MET A 1 -44.31 -27.56 10.61
CA MET A 1 -43.08 -26.75 10.44
C MET A 1 -43.32 -25.85 9.23
N THR A 2 -43.54 -24.57 9.47
CA THR A 2 -44.00 -23.61 8.45
C THR A 2 -42.82 -23.05 7.64
N PRO A 3 -43.03 -22.65 6.37
CA PRO A 3 -41.97 -22.16 5.47
C PRO A 3 -41.30 -20.85 5.93
N LEU A 4 -41.82 -20.22 6.99
CA LEU A 4 -41.35 -18.95 7.52
C LEU A 4 -40.01 -19.05 8.26
N VAL A 5 -39.64 -20.25 8.74
CA VAL A 5 -38.36 -20.46 9.46
C VAL A 5 -37.16 -20.58 8.51
N LEU A 6 -37.39 -20.93 7.23
CA LEU A 6 -36.30 -21.00 6.24
C LEU A 6 -35.87 -19.63 5.69
N LEU A 7 -36.75 -18.62 5.70
CA LEU A 7 -36.44 -17.29 5.13
C LEU A 7 -35.62 -16.40 6.06
N ILE A 8 -35.68 -16.61 7.38
CA ILE A 8 -34.88 -15.86 8.36
C ILE A 8 -33.45 -16.46 8.50
N ALA A 9 -33.26 -17.73 8.12
CA ALA A 9 -31.93 -18.35 8.08
C ALA A 9 -31.12 -17.97 6.82
N LEU A 10 -31.77 -17.47 5.76
CA LEU A 10 -31.10 -17.13 4.49
C LEU A 10 -30.67 -15.67 4.35
N SER A 11 -30.92 -14.81 5.35
CA SER A 11 -30.71 -13.35 5.27
C SER A 11 -29.49 -12.81 6.03
N LEU A 12 -28.61 -13.66 6.57
CA LEU A 12 -27.45 -13.24 7.37
C LEU A 12 -26.10 -13.86 6.97
N VAL A 13 -25.98 -14.39 5.75
CA VAL A 13 -24.66 -14.68 5.14
C VAL A 13 -24.35 -13.65 4.06
N LEU A 14 -24.50 -12.37 4.41
CA LEU A 14 -23.70 -11.34 3.74
C LEU A 14 -22.37 -11.34 4.50
N GLY A 15 -21.42 -12.15 4.04
CA GLY A 15 -20.03 -11.98 4.47
C GLY A 15 -19.69 -10.51 4.28
N ALA A 16 -19.29 -9.83 5.35
CA ALA A 16 -18.82 -8.46 5.24
C ALA A 16 -17.51 -8.51 4.43
N LEU A 17 -17.57 -8.23 3.13
CA LEU A 17 -16.37 -7.86 2.37
C LEU A 17 -15.92 -6.51 2.96
N GLY A 18 -14.71 -6.51 3.47
CA GLY A 18 -14.27 -5.64 4.56
C GLY A 18 -12.94 -5.00 4.24
N ASP A 19 -12.95 -3.99 3.39
CA ASP A 19 -11.89 -3.83 2.41
C ASP A 19 -10.65 -3.02 2.88
N VAL A 20 -9.45 -3.41 2.41
CA VAL A 20 -8.27 -2.52 2.33
C VAL A 20 -7.95 -2.23 0.87
N TYR A 21 -7.95 -0.95 0.48
CA TYR A 21 -7.64 -0.56 -0.91
C TYR A 21 -6.40 0.27 -0.98
N LEU A 22 -5.40 -0.20 -1.71
CA LEU A 22 -4.18 0.53 -1.96
C LEU A 22 -4.41 1.58 -3.06
N HIS A 23 -4.03 2.83 -2.79
CA HIS A 23 -4.25 3.98 -3.66
C HIS A 23 -2.99 4.45 -4.39
N ASN A 24 -1.87 4.46 -3.68
CA ASN A 24 -0.54 4.74 -4.23
C ASN A 24 0.50 3.87 -3.52
N PRO A 25 1.43 3.19 -4.22
CA PRO A 25 1.37 2.88 -5.65
C PRO A 25 0.04 2.20 -6.02
N ARG A 26 -0.40 2.28 -7.28
CA ARG A 26 -1.78 1.88 -7.65
C ARG A 26 -2.08 0.43 -7.27
N GLY A 27 -3.07 0.22 -6.39
CA GLY A 27 -3.61 -1.10 -6.03
C GLY A 27 -4.33 -1.78 -7.19
N SER A 28 -4.05 -3.06 -7.38
CA SER A 28 -4.63 -3.86 -8.46
C SER A 28 -5.94 -4.51 -8.04
N ASN A 29 -6.08 -4.93 -6.79
CA ASN A 29 -7.19 -5.75 -6.30
C ASN A 29 -7.47 -6.97 -7.22
N ASN A 30 -6.42 -7.66 -7.68
CA ASN A 30 -6.46 -8.69 -8.74
C ASN A 30 -6.88 -8.25 -10.15
N ARG A 31 -7.26 -6.99 -10.38
CA ARG A 31 -7.66 -6.48 -11.70
C ARG A 31 -6.52 -6.60 -12.72
N ASN A 32 -6.85 -6.88 -13.99
CA ASN A 32 -5.88 -6.82 -15.09
C ASN A 32 -6.50 -6.56 -16.46
N ARG A 33 -6.40 -5.33 -16.98
CA ARG A 33 -6.84 -4.94 -18.35
C ARG A 33 -8.33 -5.22 -18.65
N GLU A 34 -9.15 -5.35 -17.60
CA GLU A 34 -10.58 -5.63 -17.69
C GLU A 34 -11.36 -4.32 -17.86
N THR A 35 -12.39 -4.34 -18.71
CA THR A 35 -13.31 -3.21 -18.95
C THR A 35 -14.55 -3.22 -18.06
N GLY A 36 -14.78 -4.32 -17.34
CA GLY A 36 -15.93 -4.50 -16.45
C GLY A 36 -15.82 -3.72 -15.13
N THR A 37 -16.97 -3.44 -14.51
CA THR A 37 -17.08 -2.80 -13.18
C THR A 37 -16.36 -3.59 -12.10
N ASN A 38 -16.53 -4.91 -12.09
CA ASN A 38 -15.94 -5.83 -11.13
C ASN A 38 -14.71 -6.51 -11.74
N VAL A 39 -13.78 -6.97 -10.91
CA VAL A 39 -12.75 -7.91 -11.34
C VAL A 39 -13.41 -9.21 -11.81
N ASN A 40 -12.94 -9.77 -12.92
CA ASN A 40 -13.49 -10.99 -13.50
C ASN A 40 -12.99 -12.23 -12.75
N ASN A 41 -11.81 -12.16 -12.14
CA ASN A 41 -11.22 -13.24 -11.36
C ASN A 41 -10.58 -12.70 -10.08
N ALA A 42 -11.28 -12.85 -8.95
CA ALA A 42 -10.79 -12.44 -7.62
C ALA A 42 -9.64 -13.33 -7.09
N ASN A 43 -9.36 -14.46 -7.75
CA ASN A 43 -8.32 -15.42 -7.35
C ASN A 43 -7.09 -15.38 -8.26
N ARG A 44 -6.93 -14.31 -9.04
CA ARG A 44 -5.90 -14.25 -10.10
C ARG A 44 -4.48 -14.36 -9.55
N MET A 45 -4.13 -13.57 -8.53
CA MET A 45 -2.76 -13.47 -8.02
C MET A 45 -2.65 -13.63 -6.49
N TYR A 46 -3.71 -13.29 -5.75
CA TYR A 46 -3.74 -13.31 -4.29
C TYR A 46 -5.17 -13.23 -3.77
N ASP A 47 -5.37 -13.51 -2.50
CA ASP A 47 -6.63 -13.47 -1.81
C ASP A 47 -6.82 -12.12 -1.10
N SER A 48 -7.35 -11.16 -1.85
CA SER A 48 -7.56 -9.80 -1.36
C SER A 48 -8.60 -9.71 -0.23
N GLN A 49 -9.60 -10.60 -0.24
CA GLN A 49 -10.81 -10.52 0.59
C GLN A 49 -11.60 -9.21 0.47
N ASN A 50 -11.28 -8.42 -0.57
CA ASN A 50 -11.88 -7.13 -0.86
C ASN A 50 -13.10 -7.28 -1.80
N ASN A 51 -13.92 -6.24 -1.88
CA ASN A 51 -14.98 -6.13 -2.86
C ASN A 51 -14.42 -6.04 -4.30
N ASN A 52 -14.99 -6.84 -5.19
CA ASN A 52 -14.57 -6.97 -6.58
C ASN A 52 -14.63 -5.67 -7.39
N LYS A 53 -15.37 -4.65 -6.94
CA LYS A 53 -15.41 -3.33 -7.58
C LYS A 53 -14.17 -2.47 -7.27
N GLY A 54 -13.35 -2.88 -6.30
CA GLY A 54 -12.08 -2.24 -5.97
C GLY A 54 -11.02 -2.34 -7.07
N GLY A 55 -9.83 -1.81 -6.76
CA GLY A 55 -8.67 -1.81 -7.65
C GLY A 55 -8.75 -0.78 -8.78
N TYR A 56 -7.58 -0.49 -9.35
CA TYR A 56 -7.44 0.38 -10.50
C TYR A 56 -7.15 -0.41 -11.75
N CYS A 57 -7.44 0.15 -12.91
CA CYS A 57 -7.05 -0.46 -14.16
C CYS A 57 -5.53 -0.56 -14.31
N TRP A 58 -5.12 -1.59 -15.03
CA TRP A 58 -3.74 -1.83 -15.39
C TRP A 58 -3.23 -0.77 -16.36
N GLY A 59 -1.94 -0.47 -16.28
CA GLY A 59 -1.17 0.10 -17.37
C GLY A 59 0.33 -0.17 -17.15
N PRO A 60 1.22 0.35 -18.02
CA PRO A 60 2.63 0.03 -17.94
C PRO A 60 3.26 0.35 -16.57
N PRO A 61 4.26 -0.44 -16.14
CA PRO A 61 4.94 -0.25 -14.86
C PRO A 61 5.55 1.14 -14.69
N MET A 62 5.30 1.75 -13.53
CA MET A 62 5.97 2.98 -13.11
C MET A 62 7.41 2.69 -12.66
N THR A 63 8.26 3.70 -12.61
CA THR A 63 9.66 3.57 -12.19
C THR A 63 9.93 4.43 -10.96
N PHE A 64 10.39 3.85 -9.87
CA PHE A 64 10.79 4.59 -8.68
C PHE A 64 12.32 4.54 -8.53
N TYR A 65 12.94 5.68 -8.31
CA TYR A 65 14.39 5.71 -8.09
C TYR A 65 14.72 5.35 -6.65
N GLU A 66 15.84 4.64 -6.44
CA GLU A 66 16.33 4.38 -5.09
C GLU A 66 16.46 5.68 -4.28
N LYS A 67 16.10 5.59 -2.99
CA LYS A 67 16.03 6.71 -2.05
C LYS A 67 15.05 7.83 -2.41
N SER A 68 14.22 7.67 -3.44
CA SER A 68 13.07 8.55 -3.62
C SER A 68 12.00 8.30 -2.56
N LEU A 69 11.20 9.32 -2.26
CA LEU A 69 10.09 9.26 -1.32
C LEU A 69 8.79 8.99 -2.08
N LEU A 70 8.07 7.94 -1.71
CA LEU A 70 6.76 7.60 -2.23
C LEU A 70 5.73 7.71 -1.11
N GLN A 71 4.72 8.58 -1.28
CA GLN A 71 3.58 8.62 -0.37
C GLN A 71 2.67 7.43 -0.66
N VAL A 72 2.75 6.40 0.17
CA VAL A 72 1.83 5.27 0.12
C VAL A 72 0.50 5.73 0.69
N GLU A 73 -0.61 5.38 0.04
CA GLU A 73 -1.96 5.75 0.50
C GLU A 73 -2.92 4.58 0.37
N TRP A 74 -3.88 4.52 1.28
CA TRP A 74 -4.91 3.48 1.26
C TRP A 74 -6.19 3.94 1.94
N THR A 75 -7.24 3.14 1.75
CA THR A 75 -8.42 3.17 2.61
C THR A 75 -8.58 1.83 3.32
N ALA A 76 -9.09 1.88 4.55
CA ALA A 76 -9.46 0.71 5.33
C ALA A 76 -10.91 0.88 5.78
N GLN A 77 -11.77 -0.06 5.40
CA GLN A 77 -13.20 0.03 5.66
C GLN A 77 -13.53 -0.14 7.14
N HIS A 78 -12.84 -1.01 7.87
CA HIS A 78 -13.17 -1.29 9.27
C HIS A 78 -12.64 -0.23 10.25
N GLY A 79 -12.00 0.84 9.77
CA GLY A 79 -11.38 1.85 10.61
C GLY A 79 -10.10 1.35 11.29
N CYS A 80 -9.26 2.24 11.78
CA CYS A 80 -8.08 1.83 12.56
C CYS A 80 -7.63 2.99 13.46
N GLY A 81 -6.57 2.78 14.24
CA GLY A 81 -5.86 3.80 15.00
C GLY A 81 -5.84 3.57 16.50
N THR A 82 -4.91 4.24 17.19
CA THR A 82 -4.66 4.02 18.63
C THR A 82 -5.83 4.40 19.55
N ASP A 83 -6.71 5.27 19.06
CA ASP A 83 -7.87 5.75 19.80
C ASP A 83 -9.18 5.13 19.28
N ASN A 84 -9.10 4.10 18.42
CA ASN A 84 -10.29 3.42 17.91
C ASN A 84 -10.72 2.33 18.91
N ASN A 85 -11.97 2.42 19.37
CA ASN A 85 -12.53 1.49 20.35
C ASN A 85 -13.29 0.31 19.69
N ASN A 86 -13.48 0.34 18.38
CA ASN A 86 -14.31 -0.64 17.66
C ASN A 86 -13.49 -1.84 17.17
N VAL A 87 -12.22 -1.64 16.85
CA VAL A 87 -11.38 -2.65 16.17
C VAL A 87 -9.93 -2.55 16.63
N ASP A 88 -9.32 -3.70 16.89
CA ASP A 88 -7.87 -3.81 16.97
C ASP A 88 -7.33 -4.07 15.57
N CYS A 89 -6.30 -3.34 15.17
CA CYS A 89 -5.81 -3.39 13.80
C CYS A 89 -4.30 -3.25 13.70
N ASP A 90 -3.73 -3.99 12.77
CA ASP A 90 -2.34 -3.92 12.36
C ASP A 90 -2.28 -3.81 10.83
N LEU A 91 -1.71 -2.72 10.30
CA LEU A 91 -1.36 -2.59 8.90
C LEU A 91 0.10 -2.91 8.69
N ILE A 92 0.39 -3.89 7.83
CA ILE A 92 1.76 -4.30 7.52
C ILE A 92 2.07 -3.90 6.09
N LEU A 93 3.04 -3.00 5.93
CA LEU A 93 3.49 -2.50 4.64
C LEU A 93 4.74 -3.27 4.21
N GLN A 94 4.70 -3.88 3.03
CA GLN A 94 5.75 -4.76 2.54
C GLN A 94 6.03 -4.54 1.06
N TYR A 95 7.20 -4.98 0.64
CA TYR A 95 7.54 -5.08 -0.77
C TYR A 95 8.30 -6.36 -1.05
N MET A 96 8.24 -6.80 -2.29
CA MET A 96 9.03 -7.92 -2.80
C MET A 96 9.61 -7.52 -4.14
N CYS A 97 10.85 -7.91 -4.38
CA CYS A 97 11.51 -7.75 -5.68
C CYS A 97 12.11 -9.08 -6.09
N HIS A 98 11.86 -9.48 -7.34
CA HIS A 98 12.40 -10.68 -7.95
C HIS A 98 12.28 -10.55 -9.48
N PRO A 99 13.20 -11.08 -10.31
CA PRO A 99 13.15 -10.91 -11.76
C PRO A 99 11.86 -11.42 -12.41
N LEU A 100 11.20 -12.37 -11.76
CA LEU A 100 9.94 -12.95 -12.23
C LEU A 100 8.66 -12.24 -11.73
N VAL A 101 8.77 -11.18 -10.90
CA VAL A 101 7.61 -10.36 -10.48
C VAL A 101 7.00 -9.68 -11.71
N ARG A 102 5.69 -9.88 -11.92
CA ARG A 102 4.97 -9.40 -13.12
C ARG A 102 3.46 -9.43 -12.95
N ASP A 103 2.77 -8.61 -13.73
CA ASP A 103 1.30 -8.63 -13.83
C ASP A 103 0.80 -9.67 -14.84
N GLY A 104 1.57 -10.02 -15.87
CA GLY A 104 1.02 -10.75 -17.02
C GLY A 104 -0.06 -9.94 -17.76
N PHE A 105 -0.74 -10.57 -18.73
CA PHE A 105 -1.72 -9.85 -19.57
C PHE A 105 -3.10 -10.51 -19.64
N VAL A 106 -3.28 -11.69 -19.03
CA VAL A 106 -4.58 -12.36 -18.89
C VAL A 106 -5.13 -12.23 -17.46
N THR A 107 -6.42 -12.56 -17.31
CA THR A 107 -7.13 -12.56 -16.04
C THR A 107 -7.13 -13.92 -15.33
N ASP A 108 -6.71 -14.97 -16.03
CA ASP A 108 -6.67 -16.34 -15.51
C ASP A 108 -5.64 -16.49 -14.39
N THR A 109 -5.95 -17.37 -13.44
CA THR A 109 -5.02 -17.73 -12.36
C THR A 109 -3.88 -18.59 -12.90
N ILE A 110 -2.65 -18.26 -12.51
CA ILE A 110 -1.44 -19.03 -12.84
C ILE A 110 -1.51 -20.45 -12.24
N THR A 111 -0.94 -21.43 -12.94
CA THR A 111 -0.79 -22.80 -12.45
C THR A 111 0.66 -23.27 -12.57
N GLU A 112 1.01 -24.39 -11.93
CA GLU A 112 2.37 -24.93 -11.96
C GLU A 112 2.84 -25.24 -13.39
N ASP A 113 1.94 -25.71 -14.25
CA ASP A 113 2.23 -26.07 -15.64
C ASP A 113 2.31 -24.84 -16.56
N THR A 114 1.69 -23.72 -16.17
CA THR A 114 1.57 -22.52 -17.00
C THR A 114 2.49 -21.38 -16.55
N LYS A 115 3.27 -21.58 -15.49
CA LYS A 115 4.08 -20.53 -14.86
C LYS A 115 5.12 -19.88 -15.78
N ASP A 116 5.62 -20.62 -16.76
CA ASP A 116 6.65 -20.17 -17.70
C ASP A 116 6.09 -19.82 -19.08
N THR A 117 4.76 -19.86 -19.25
CA THR A 117 4.11 -19.57 -20.53
C THR A 117 4.30 -18.11 -20.91
N MET A 118 4.95 -17.90 -22.06
CA MET A 118 5.10 -16.59 -22.70
C MET A 118 4.36 -16.56 -24.03
N GLU A 119 3.73 -15.43 -24.32
CA GLU A 119 3.00 -15.18 -25.56
C GLU A 119 3.24 -13.73 -26.00
N VAL A 120 3.05 -13.44 -27.29
CA VAL A 120 3.13 -12.09 -27.79
C VAL A 120 1.86 -11.35 -27.36
N ASP A 121 1.99 -10.28 -26.57
CA ASP A 121 0.85 -9.44 -26.20
C ASP A 121 0.26 -8.85 -27.50
N PRO A 122 -0.99 -9.16 -27.86
CA PRO A 122 -1.58 -8.72 -29.12
C PRO A 122 -1.74 -7.20 -29.20
N LYS A 123 -1.70 -6.48 -28.07
CA LYS A 123 -1.76 -5.01 -28.03
C LYS A 123 -0.41 -4.35 -28.25
N THR A 124 0.67 -4.96 -27.79
CA THR A 124 2.01 -4.33 -27.81
C THR A 124 2.98 -5.00 -28.79
N GLY A 125 2.70 -6.21 -29.24
CA GLY A 125 3.58 -7.00 -30.11
C GLY A 125 4.82 -7.54 -29.38
N VAL A 126 4.91 -7.39 -28.05
CA VAL A 126 6.07 -7.79 -27.25
C VAL A 126 5.82 -9.17 -26.63
N LEU A 127 6.84 -10.02 -26.65
CA LEU A 127 6.82 -11.31 -25.95
C LEU A 127 6.82 -11.06 -24.43
N VAL A 128 5.77 -11.51 -23.75
CA VAL A 128 5.56 -11.32 -22.31
C VAL A 128 5.07 -12.61 -21.67
N TYR A 129 5.29 -12.75 -20.36
CA TYR A 129 4.63 -13.82 -19.62
C TYR A 129 3.12 -13.65 -19.65
N LYS A 130 2.41 -14.75 -19.86
CA LYS A 130 0.95 -14.77 -19.94
C LYS A 130 0.30 -14.41 -18.61
N TYR A 131 0.74 -15.08 -17.55
CA TYR A 131 0.15 -15.00 -16.22
C TYR A 131 0.91 -14.07 -15.28
N GLY A 132 0.17 -13.44 -14.38
CA GLY A 132 0.71 -12.64 -13.28
C GLY A 132 1.34 -13.53 -12.21
N MET A 133 2.39 -13.03 -11.59
CA MET A 133 3.12 -13.71 -10.55
C MET A 133 3.86 -12.68 -9.71
N HIS A 134 3.45 -12.49 -8.46
CA HIS A 134 4.24 -11.73 -7.50
C HIS A 134 5.18 -12.67 -6.77
N GLU A 135 4.68 -13.77 -6.23
CA GLU A 135 5.47 -14.72 -5.43
C GLU A 135 6.11 -15.82 -6.30
N PRO A 136 7.40 -16.15 -6.10
CA PRO A 136 8.06 -17.23 -6.83
C PRO A 136 7.37 -18.59 -6.62
N PHE A 137 7.35 -19.41 -7.67
CA PHE A 137 6.74 -20.74 -7.62
C PHE A 137 7.40 -21.64 -6.56
N GLU A 138 8.71 -21.55 -6.37
CA GLU A 138 9.44 -22.36 -5.40
C GLU A 138 8.97 -22.08 -3.96
N TYR A 139 8.71 -20.80 -3.66
CA TYR A 139 8.15 -20.38 -2.37
C TYR A 139 6.74 -20.97 -2.17
N PHE A 140 5.88 -20.81 -3.17
CA PHE A 140 4.54 -21.38 -3.15
C PHE A 140 4.54 -22.91 -3.03
N SER A 141 5.37 -23.60 -3.81
CA SER A 141 5.47 -25.06 -3.81
C SER A 141 5.88 -25.59 -2.44
N ALA A 142 6.79 -24.89 -1.75
CA ALA A 142 7.17 -25.23 -0.38
C ALA A 142 5.98 -25.03 0.58
N CYS A 143 5.28 -23.89 0.49
CA CYS A 143 4.08 -23.63 1.29
C CYS A 143 2.96 -24.66 1.06
N LYS A 144 2.70 -24.99 -0.21
CA LYS A 144 1.70 -25.98 -0.63
C LYS A 144 1.92 -27.36 -0.02
N LYS A 145 3.18 -27.79 0.12
CA LYS A 145 3.54 -29.09 0.69
C LYS A 145 3.56 -29.08 2.22
N ARG A 146 3.94 -27.94 2.80
CA ARG A 146 4.15 -27.77 4.23
C ARG A 146 2.87 -27.99 5.02
N THR A 147 2.94 -28.83 6.04
CA THR A 147 1.84 -28.95 7.01
C THR A 147 1.64 -27.59 7.70
N ARG A 148 0.40 -27.13 7.85
CA ARG A 148 0.13 -25.87 8.57
C ARG A 148 0.60 -25.92 10.02
N ASN A 149 0.92 -24.78 10.61
CA ASN A 149 1.23 -24.69 12.03
C ASN A 149 -0.03 -24.99 12.86
N ARG A 150 -0.01 -26.15 13.53
CA ARG A 150 -1.11 -26.64 14.36
C ARG A 150 -1.15 -26.00 15.75
N GLY A 151 -0.19 -25.14 16.09
CA GLY A 151 -0.19 -24.31 17.29
C GLY A 151 -1.09 -23.09 17.20
N LEU A 152 -1.59 -22.75 16.00
CA LEU A 152 -2.37 -21.53 15.79
C LEU A 152 -3.80 -21.63 16.32
N PHE A 153 -4.29 -20.51 16.86
CA PHE A 153 -5.69 -20.32 17.19
C PHE A 153 -6.54 -20.26 15.92
N VAL A 154 -7.58 -21.10 15.86
CA VAL A 154 -8.52 -21.17 14.73
C VAL A 154 -9.97 -21.02 15.16
N ALA A 155 -10.22 -20.59 16.40
CA ALA A 155 -11.55 -20.54 17.01
C ALA A 155 -12.25 -21.91 16.85
N ASP A 156 -13.39 -21.96 16.17
CA ASP A 156 -14.20 -23.15 15.92
C ASP A 156 -14.05 -23.74 14.51
N GLN A 157 -13.06 -23.29 13.73
CA GLN A 157 -12.85 -23.77 12.35
C GLN A 157 -12.36 -25.22 12.29
N GLY A 158 -13.04 -26.03 11.48
CA GLY A 158 -12.78 -27.46 11.31
C GLY A 158 -11.64 -27.79 10.33
N LEU A 159 -10.40 -27.43 10.67
CA LEU A 159 -9.23 -27.76 9.84
C LEU A 159 -8.73 -29.19 10.06
N SER A 160 -8.38 -29.89 8.97
CA SER A 160 -7.88 -31.26 9.02
C SER A 160 -6.44 -31.32 9.51
N LYS A 161 -6.04 -32.47 10.07
CA LYS A 161 -4.61 -32.73 10.38
C LYS A 161 -3.76 -32.80 9.11
N THR A 162 -4.34 -33.19 7.98
CA THR A 162 -3.64 -33.29 6.69
C THR A 162 -3.60 -31.97 5.93
N ASP A 163 -4.17 -30.89 6.49
CA ASP A 163 -4.19 -29.58 5.84
C ASP A 163 -2.78 -28.98 5.80
N THR A 164 -2.46 -28.34 4.67
CA THR A 164 -1.17 -27.70 4.41
C THR A 164 -1.22 -26.22 4.76
N ALA A 165 -0.11 -25.49 4.65
CA ALA A 165 -0.01 -24.05 4.94
C ALA A 165 -0.80 -23.17 3.96
N LEU A 166 -1.51 -23.75 2.99
CA LEU A 166 -2.56 -23.07 2.21
C LEU A 166 -3.91 -23.02 2.93
N ARG A 167 -3.96 -23.51 4.18
CA ARG A 167 -5.19 -23.70 4.95
C ARG A 167 -5.07 -22.96 6.26
N THR A 168 -5.91 -21.96 6.44
CA THR A 168 -5.90 -21.10 7.62
C THR A 168 -7.28 -21.06 8.27
N ARG A 169 -7.41 -20.25 9.34
CA ARG A 169 -8.71 -19.99 9.94
C ARG A 169 -9.64 -19.27 8.93
N GLN A 170 -9.08 -18.39 8.09
CA GLN A 170 -9.84 -17.66 7.09
C GLN A 170 -10.06 -18.51 5.82
N GLU A 171 -9.01 -19.18 5.34
CA GLU A 171 -9.05 -20.00 4.13
C GLU A 171 -9.19 -21.49 4.47
N ASN A 172 -10.45 -21.88 4.69
CA ASN A 172 -10.86 -23.23 5.06
C ASN A 172 -11.52 -24.01 3.89
N ASN A 173 -11.41 -23.57 2.63
CA ASN A 173 -11.86 -24.32 1.44
C ASN A 173 -10.71 -24.71 0.47
N GLN A 174 -10.65 -25.98 0.04
CA GLN A 174 -9.50 -26.56 -0.70
C GLN A 174 -9.42 -26.19 -2.19
N ASN A 175 -10.49 -25.60 -2.74
CA ASN A 175 -10.69 -25.49 -4.19
C ASN A 175 -10.42 -24.10 -4.77
N ASN A 176 -9.80 -23.19 -4.01
CA ASN A 176 -9.65 -21.80 -4.42
C ASN A 176 -8.19 -21.33 -4.37
N PRO A 177 -7.32 -21.75 -5.30
CA PRO A 177 -5.95 -21.27 -5.33
C PRO A 177 -5.90 -19.81 -5.76
N HIS A 178 -5.29 -18.97 -4.95
CA HIS A 178 -5.08 -17.53 -5.21
C HIS A 178 -3.73 -17.28 -5.87
N GLY A 179 -3.52 -17.91 -7.03
CA GLY A 179 -2.22 -17.92 -7.70
C GLY A 179 -1.17 -18.65 -6.88
N PHE A 180 -0.06 -17.97 -6.60
CA PHE A 180 1.09 -18.52 -5.85
C PHE A 180 1.26 -17.89 -4.47
N GLU A 181 0.18 -17.37 -3.88
CA GLU A 181 0.19 -16.89 -2.49
C GLU A 181 0.28 -18.03 -1.47
N CYS A 182 1.02 -17.80 -0.39
CA CYS A 182 1.00 -18.64 0.81
C CYS A 182 0.04 -18.08 1.88
N GLU A 183 -1.16 -18.65 2.00
CA GLU A 183 -2.23 -18.16 2.90
C GLU A 183 -1.80 -18.03 4.37
N GLU A 184 -1.01 -18.99 4.88
CA GLU A 184 -0.50 -18.90 6.25
C GLU A 184 0.50 -17.75 6.45
N GLU A 185 1.29 -17.39 5.43
CA GLU A 185 2.16 -16.21 5.51
C GLU A 185 1.36 -14.92 5.43
N ARG A 186 0.32 -14.89 4.59
CA ARG A 186 -0.60 -13.76 4.50
C ARG A 186 -1.24 -13.49 5.86
N ASP A 187 -1.87 -14.50 6.46
CA ASP A 187 -2.72 -14.36 7.66
C ASP A 187 -1.93 -14.05 8.93
N TYR A 188 -0.71 -14.60 9.07
CA TYR A 188 0.03 -14.54 10.32
C TYR A 188 1.33 -13.75 10.18
N TYR A 189 1.46 -12.70 10.99
CA TYR A 189 2.63 -11.83 11.03
C TYR A 189 3.11 -11.56 12.47
N PRO A 190 4.43 -11.54 12.73
CA PRO A 190 5.54 -11.94 11.85
C PRO A 190 5.52 -13.43 11.52
N TYR A 191 5.95 -13.77 10.30
CA TYR A 191 5.95 -15.16 9.85
C TYR A 191 7.16 -15.93 10.40
N TRP A 192 6.95 -17.17 10.81
CA TRP A 192 7.99 -18.01 11.44
C TRP A 192 8.87 -18.77 10.43
N HIS A 193 8.41 -18.92 9.19
CA HIS A 193 9.22 -19.43 8.08
C HIS A 193 9.76 -18.28 7.22
N PRO A 194 10.78 -18.53 6.36
CA PRO A 194 11.23 -17.53 5.39
C PRO A 194 10.06 -17.06 4.52
N SER A 195 9.88 -15.75 4.41
CA SER A 195 8.96 -15.07 3.48
C SER A 195 9.78 -14.31 2.43
N PRO A 196 9.35 -14.22 1.16
CA PRO A 196 10.03 -13.40 0.16
C PRO A 196 9.75 -11.90 0.34
N TRP A 197 8.78 -11.55 1.18
CA TRP A 197 8.39 -10.17 1.47
C TRP A 197 9.36 -9.53 2.48
N LYS A 198 9.68 -8.26 2.24
CA LYS A 198 10.51 -7.41 3.10
C LYS A 198 9.62 -6.38 3.78
N ASP A 199 9.83 -6.20 5.08
CA ASP A 199 8.97 -5.32 5.88
C ASP A 199 9.43 -3.86 5.78
N ILE A 200 8.47 -2.96 5.55
CA ILE A 200 8.69 -1.50 5.52
C ILE A 200 8.29 -0.91 6.85
N ALA A 201 7.02 -1.11 7.22
CA ALA A 201 6.43 -0.54 8.42
C ALA A 201 5.24 -1.36 8.92
N VAL A 202 4.97 -1.25 10.22
CA VAL A 202 3.79 -1.77 10.90
C VAL A 202 3.06 -0.61 11.57
N LEU A 203 1.85 -0.30 11.12
CA LEU A 203 0.99 0.74 11.70
C LEU A 203 -0.10 0.07 12.52
N THR A 204 -0.02 0.19 13.84
CA THR A 204 -0.83 -0.60 14.78
C THR A 204 -1.77 0.27 15.62
N SER A 205 -2.92 -0.26 16.04
CA SER A 205 -3.74 0.34 17.11
C SER A 205 -3.06 0.23 18.48
N ASN A 206 -2.10 -0.68 18.67
CA ASN A 206 -1.46 -0.90 19.95
C ASN A 206 0.07 -0.92 19.85
N THR A 207 0.68 0.23 20.13
CA THR A 207 2.13 0.44 20.02
C THR A 207 2.97 -0.36 21.03
N LYS A 208 2.37 -0.98 22.04
CA LYS A 208 3.10 -1.92 22.93
C LYS A 208 3.64 -3.13 22.16
N ARG A 209 2.99 -3.50 21.04
CA ARG A 209 3.41 -4.58 20.14
C ARG A 209 4.62 -4.25 19.28
N CYS A 210 5.06 -2.99 19.25
CA CYS A 210 6.14 -2.57 18.36
C CYS A 210 7.49 -3.22 18.63
N SER A 211 7.85 -3.49 19.89
CA SER A 211 9.10 -4.21 20.19
C SER A 211 9.08 -5.62 19.59
N TYR A 212 7.94 -6.31 19.70
CA TYR A 212 7.76 -7.65 19.13
C TYR A 212 7.86 -7.64 17.61
N PHE A 213 7.14 -6.75 16.92
CA PHE A 213 7.19 -6.66 15.45
C PHE A 213 8.60 -6.33 14.93
N LYS A 214 9.30 -5.39 15.59
CA LYS A 214 10.66 -5.03 15.22
C LYS A 214 11.66 -6.16 15.43
N GLN A 215 11.53 -6.91 16.51
CA GLN A 215 12.44 -8.00 16.85
C GLN A 215 12.25 -9.24 15.96
N HIS A 216 10.99 -9.58 15.64
CA HIS A 216 10.66 -10.83 14.94
C HIS A 216 10.44 -10.67 13.44
N SER A 217 10.64 -9.48 12.88
CA SER A 217 10.70 -9.28 11.43
C SER A 217 11.89 -10.02 10.83
N GLN A 218 11.70 -10.65 9.66
CA GLN A 218 12.79 -11.29 8.91
C GLN A 218 13.86 -10.29 8.43
N ASN A 219 13.58 -8.99 8.48
CA ASN A 219 14.59 -7.97 8.22
C ASN A 219 15.82 -8.14 9.13
N VAL A 220 15.60 -8.52 10.40
CA VAL A 220 16.63 -8.60 11.44
C VAL A 220 16.76 -9.97 12.12
N GLU A 221 15.73 -10.81 12.04
CA GLU A 221 15.73 -12.17 12.62
C GLU A 221 15.71 -13.23 11.51
N GLY A 222 16.74 -14.08 11.48
CA GLY A 222 16.75 -15.22 10.55
C GLY A 222 15.66 -16.23 10.86
N LYS A 223 15.20 -16.94 9.84
CA LYS A 223 14.09 -17.89 9.91
C LYS A 223 14.55 -19.31 9.64
N PHE A 224 13.72 -20.29 9.95
CA PHE A 224 14.04 -21.70 9.71
C PHE A 224 13.02 -22.37 8.80
N ALA A 225 13.48 -23.33 8.01
CA ALA A 225 12.64 -24.19 7.21
C ALA A 225 13.25 -25.59 7.12
N CYS A 226 12.41 -26.62 6.99
CA CYS A 226 12.91 -27.96 6.74
C CYS A 226 13.33 -28.14 5.28
N SER A 227 14.41 -28.89 5.03
CA SER A 227 14.80 -29.30 3.67
C SER A 227 13.76 -30.22 3.00
N LEU A 228 12.89 -30.84 3.81
CA LEU A 228 11.71 -31.59 3.39
C LEU A 228 10.49 -30.69 3.65
N PRO A 229 9.96 -29.99 2.63
CA PRO A 229 9.00 -28.90 2.81
C PRO A 229 7.73 -29.29 3.56
N GLU A 230 7.35 -30.57 3.58
CA GLU A 230 6.16 -31.08 4.27
C GLU A 230 6.17 -30.86 5.80
N TYR A 231 7.35 -30.73 6.42
CA TYR A 231 7.51 -30.55 7.85
C TYR A 231 7.73 -29.08 8.22
N ASN A 232 6.97 -28.61 9.21
CA ASN A 232 6.96 -27.20 9.64
C ASN A 232 7.70 -26.93 10.95
N ASN A 233 8.27 -27.96 11.58
CA ASN A 233 9.01 -27.84 12.83
C ASN A 233 10.26 -28.72 12.80
N GLN A 234 11.20 -28.39 13.69
CA GLN A 234 12.50 -29.04 13.77
C GLN A 234 12.40 -30.53 14.09
N ASP A 235 11.54 -30.91 15.04
CA ASP A 235 11.44 -32.28 15.53
C ASP A 235 10.96 -33.23 14.43
N GLU A 236 9.88 -32.89 13.73
CA GLU A 236 9.38 -33.66 12.59
C GLU A 236 10.40 -33.67 11.44
N CYS A 237 11.06 -32.54 11.18
CA CYS A 237 12.09 -32.46 10.13
C CYS A 237 13.24 -33.44 10.38
N VAL A 238 13.86 -33.37 11.57
CA VAL A 238 15.03 -34.19 11.92
C VAL A 238 14.66 -35.67 12.05
N THR A 239 13.49 -35.98 12.61
CA THR A 239 12.99 -37.37 12.73
C THR A 239 12.86 -38.03 11.36
N ASN A 240 12.47 -37.26 10.35
CA ASN A 240 12.32 -37.74 8.97
C ASN A 240 13.58 -37.52 8.13
N GLN A 241 14.75 -37.36 8.76
CA GLN A 241 16.06 -37.21 8.10
C GLN A 241 16.18 -35.95 7.22
N GLY A 242 15.32 -34.95 7.44
CA GLY A 242 15.46 -33.61 6.88
C GLY A 242 16.47 -32.77 7.66
N ALA A 243 17.01 -31.76 7.00
CA ALA A 243 17.83 -30.73 7.63
C ALA A 243 16.96 -29.53 8.01
N TRP A 244 16.98 -29.14 9.28
CA TRP A 244 16.36 -27.91 9.75
C TRP A 244 17.27 -26.72 9.40
N ALA A 245 17.03 -26.13 8.24
CA ALA A 245 17.91 -25.15 7.62
C ALA A 245 17.61 -23.74 8.12
N TYR A 246 18.67 -23.03 8.52
CA TYR A 246 18.63 -21.62 8.85
C TYR A 246 18.71 -20.76 7.59
N THR A 247 17.85 -19.76 7.51
CA THR A 247 17.87 -18.69 6.52
C THR A 247 18.25 -17.41 7.23
N GLU A 248 19.34 -16.79 6.79
CA GLU A 248 19.81 -15.51 7.32
C GLU A 248 18.72 -14.43 7.25
N PRO A 249 18.71 -13.47 8.19
CA PRO A 249 17.87 -12.29 8.04
C PRO A 249 18.22 -11.52 6.78
N TRP A 250 17.32 -10.65 6.31
CA TRP A 250 17.60 -9.82 5.13
C TRP A 250 18.78 -8.86 5.31
N GLY A 251 19.20 -8.60 6.55
CA GLY A 251 20.23 -7.62 6.86
C GLY A 251 19.74 -6.18 6.64
N LEU A 252 18.42 -5.98 6.75
CA LEU A 252 17.77 -4.67 6.62
C LEU A 252 17.49 -4.08 8.00
N ALA A 253 17.18 -2.78 8.03
CA ALA A 253 16.63 -2.20 9.24
C ALA A 253 15.32 -2.90 9.63
N ALA A 254 15.09 -3.08 10.93
CA ALA A 254 13.78 -3.49 11.44
C ALA A 254 12.69 -2.54 10.91
N PRO A 255 11.47 -3.03 10.64
CA PRO A 255 10.40 -2.18 10.14
C PRO A 255 10.14 -1.03 11.11
N GLU A 256 9.75 0.12 10.57
CA GLU A 256 9.18 1.16 11.41
C GLU A 256 7.92 0.61 12.09
N CYS A 257 7.69 0.95 13.34
CA CYS A 257 6.43 0.59 14.00
C CYS A 257 5.89 1.80 14.75
N LEU A 258 4.68 2.19 14.35
CA LEU A 258 4.05 3.44 14.73
C LEU A 258 2.58 3.19 15.07
N GLY A 259 2.01 4.09 15.88
CA GLY A 259 0.57 4.12 16.07
C GLY A 259 -0.11 4.52 14.78
N ASN A 260 -1.10 3.75 14.34
CA ASN A 260 -1.81 4.07 13.11
C ASN A 260 -2.68 5.31 13.28
N ALA A 261 -2.87 6.07 12.19
CA ALA A 261 -3.78 7.20 12.17
C ALA A 261 -5.21 6.72 12.41
N TRP A 262 -5.96 7.48 13.21
CA TRP A 262 -7.36 7.19 13.43
C TRP A 262 -8.17 7.39 12.15
N SER A 263 -9.00 6.41 11.80
CA SER A 263 -10.01 6.50 10.75
C SER A 263 -11.32 5.84 11.20
N ARG A 264 -12.44 6.37 10.72
CA ARG A 264 -13.78 5.87 11.05
C ARG A 264 -14.17 4.71 10.15
N ASP A 265 -14.79 3.71 10.74
CA ASP A 265 -15.35 2.55 10.05
C ASP A 265 -16.40 3.00 9.00
N ASN A 266 -16.35 2.42 7.80
CA ASN A 266 -17.21 2.66 6.64
C ASN A 266 -17.19 4.11 6.10
N HIS A 267 -16.07 4.83 6.24
CA HIS A 267 -15.94 6.22 5.77
C HIS A 267 -14.72 6.44 4.86
N LEU A 268 -14.38 5.47 4.03
CA LEU A 268 -13.28 5.55 3.05
C LEU A 268 -11.97 6.10 3.66
N GLY A 269 -11.61 5.63 4.86
CA GLY A 269 -10.27 5.78 5.44
C GLY A 269 -9.74 7.20 5.65
N ASN A 270 -10.56 8.26 5.52
CA ASN A 270 -10.11 9.61 5.84
C ASN A 270 -9.76 9.71 7.33
N THR A 271 -8.58 10.27 7.59
CA THR A 271 -8.08 10.46 8.95
C THR A 271 -8.73 11.68 9.60
N LYS A 272 -8.47 11.91 10.90
CA LYS A 272 -8.91 13.12 11.63
C LYS A 272 -8.52 14.43 10.93
N THR A 273 -7.50 14.42 10.08
CA THR A 273 -7.02 15.60 9.34
C THR A 273 -7.80 15.90 8.06
N GLY A 274 -8.70 15.01 7.65
CA GLY A 274 -9.40 15.09 6.36
C GLY A 274 -8.62 14.51 5.18
N TYR A 275 -7.34 14.17 5.37
CA TYR A 275 -6.53 13.47 4.39
C TYR A 275 -6.66 11.96 4.50
N THR A 276 -6.46 11.27 3.39
CA THR A 276 -6.40 9.81 3.29
C THR A 276 -5.27 9.25 4.17
N ALA A 277 -5.47 8.06 4.73
CA ALA A 277 -4.41 7.36 5.45
C ALA A 277 -3.19 7.15 4.54
N SER A 278 -2.01 7.50 5.06
CA SER A 278 -0.79 7.52 4.27
C SER A 278 0.46 7.22 5.07
N TYR A 279 1.52 6.79 4.37
CA TYR A 279 2.85 6.53 4.91
C TYR A 279 3.92 6.96 3.91
N SER A 280 4.97 7.65 4.36
CA SER A 280 6.08 8.06 3.50
C SER A 280 7.12 6.94 3.40
N TRP A 281 7.13 6.21 2.29
CA TRP A 281 8.11 5.15 2.05
C TRP A 281 9.34 5.66 1.32
N VAL A 282 10.52 5.45 1.90
CA VAL A 282 11.81 5.62 1.21
C VAL A 282 12.11 4.38 0.40
N ILE A 283 12.16 4.51 -0.92
CA ILE A 283 12.47 3.41 -1.83
C ILE A 283 13.87 2.84 -1.50
N PRO A 284 14.02 1.51 -1.35
CA PRO A 284 15.29 0.88 -0.96
C PRO A 284 16.39 1.09 -2.01
N ASN A 285 17.66 0.94 -1.60
CA ASN A 285 18.76 0.86 -2.57
C ASN A 285 18.67 -0.45 -3.34
N LEU A 286 19.15 -0.45 -4.58
CA LEU A 286 19.32 -1.70 -5.33
C LEU A 286 20.31 -2.66 -4.66
N SER A 287 21.33 -2.13 -3.97
CA SER A 287 22.27 -2.95 -3.19
C SER A 287 21.59 -3.77 -2.10
N ASP A 288 20.54 -3.22 -1.49
CA ASP A 288 19.85 -3.79 -0.35
C ASP A 288 18.88 -4.92 -0.80
N LEU A 289 18.58 -4.99 -2.11
CA LEU A 289 17.73 -6.03 -2.68
C LEU A 289 18.46 -7.36 -2.86
N GLY A 290 19.79 -7.34 -2.97
CA GLY A 290 20.62 -8.49 -3.33
C GLY A 290 20.62 -8.79 -4.83
N ARG A 291 21.80 -9.19 -5.36
CA ARG A 291 22.03 -9.33 -6.82
C ARG A 291 21.04 -10.25 -7.54
N ALA A 292 20.58 -11.31 -6.87
CA ALA A 292 19.64 -12.28 -7.42
C ALA A 292 18.23 -11.68 -7.67
N ASN A 293 17.90 -10.59 -6.99
CA ASN A 293 16.61 -9.91 -7.12
C ASN A 293 16.63 -8.75 -8.13
N LEU A 294 17.81 -8.48 -8.72
CA LEU A 294 17.98 -7.46 -9.77
C LEU A 294 17.81 -8.08 -11.14
N ASN A 295 17.37 -7.26 -12.09
CA ASN A 295 17.31 -7.61 -13.50
C ASN A 295 18.72 -7.83 -14.08
N ALA A 296 18.77 -8.33 -15.33
CA ALA A 296 20.02 -8.65 -15.99
C ALA A 296 20.98 -7.44 -16.09
N ASP A 297 20.44 -6.23 -16.22
CA ASP A 297 21.19 -4.97 -16.28
C ASP A 297 21.93 -4.61 -14.98
N GLY A 298 21.55 -5.21 -13.85
CA GLY A 298 22.06 -4.86 -12.52
C GLY A 298 21.70 -3.45 -12.04
N LYS A 299 20.79 -2.75 -12.74
CA LYS A 299 20.39 -1.35 -12.51
C LYS A 299 18.89 -1.16 -12.31
N THR A 300 18.11 -2.23 -12.49
CA THR A 300 16.67 -2.24 -12.24
C THR A 300 16.25 -3.50 -11.48
N ALA A 301 15.12 -3.43 -10.80
CA ALA A 301 14.46 -4.56 -10.17
C ALA A 301 12.95 -4.48 -10.38
N ASN A 302 12.33 -5.63 -10.66
CA ASN A 302 10.87 -5.75 -10.74
C ASN A 302 10.34 -5.97 -9.32
N CYS A 303 9.43 -5.10 -8.88
CA CYS A 303 8.92 -5.13 -7.52
C CYS A 303 7.41 -4.96 -7.47
N ALA A 304 6.80 -5.47 -6.40
CA ALA A 304 5.41 -5.23 -6.05
C ALA A 304 5.33 -4.81 -4.58
N PHE A 305 4.37 -3.92 -4.28
CA PHE A 305 4.04 -3.50 -2.92
C PHE A 305 2.82 -4.29 -2.43
N ARG A 306 2.80 -4.61 -1.14
CA ARG A 306 1.69 -5.26 -0.47
C ARG A 306 1.34 -4.50 0.81
N ILE A 307 0.04 -4.27 1.01
CA ILE A 307 -0.52 -3.88 2.29
C ILE A 307 -1.35 -5.04 2.83
N ARG A 308 -1.05 -5.47 4.05
CA ARG A 308 -1.92 -6.36 4.82
C ARG A 308 -2.63 -5.57 5.90
N TYR A 309 -3.88 -5.92 6.13
CA TYR A 309 -4.72 -5.30 7.12
C TYR A 309 -5.34 -6.37 8.00
N ASN A 310 -4.69 -6.60 9.13
CA ASN A 310 -5.11 -7.56 10.12
C ASN A 310 -6.02 -6.86 11.11
N ILE A 311 -7.24 -7.35 11.26
CA ILE A 311 -8.20 -6.87 12.25
C ILE A 311 -8.55 -7.95 13.24
N SER A 312 -8.86 -7.54 14.47
CA SER A 312 -9.42 -8.37 15.52
C SER A 312 -10.30 -7.53 16.45
N THR A 313 -10.85 -8.16 17.48
CA THR A 313 -11.55 -7.50 18.58
C THR A 313 -10.75 -7.63 19.88
N SER A 314 -11.03 -6.76 20.83
CA SER A 314 -10.49 -6.84 22.20
C SER A 314 -11.27 -7.82 23.10
N ASP A 315 -12.17 -8.64 22.54
CA ASP A 315 -13.00 -9.57 23.31
C ASP A 315 -12.20 -10.76 23.88
N TYR A 316 -10.99 -10.99 23.39
CA TYR A 316 -10.08 -12.02 23.87
C TYR A 316 -8.62 -11.56 23.79
N ALA A 317 -7.74 -12.20 24.57
CA ALA A 317 -6.33 -11.85 24.65
C ALA A 317 -5.52 -12.39 23.45
N GLY A 318 -5.81 -11.86 22.24
CA GLY A 318 -5.11 -12.22 21.00
C GLY A 318 -3.59 -12.08 21.08
N TRP A 319 -3.12 -11.13 21.89
CA TRP A 319 -1.71 -10.79 22.11
C TRP A 319 -1.35 -10.77 23.60
N GLY A 320 -1.84 -11.76 24.35
CA GLY A 320 -1.74 -11.82 25.82
C GLY A 320 -0.43 -11.32 26.43
N PRO A 321 0.76 -11.80 26.00
CA PRO A 321 2.03 -11.48 26.64
C PRO A 321 2.41 -10.01 26.50
N VAL A 322 1.88 -9.33 25.48
CA VAL A 322 2.16 -7.93 25.17
C VAL A 322 1.06 -7.01 25.68
N ASP A 323 -0.19 -7.43 25.58
CA ASP A 323 -1.34 -6.56 25.79
C ASP A 323 -1.87 -6.61 27.23
N SER A 324 -1.84 -7.78 27.86
CA SER A 324 -2.57 -8.05 29.11
C SER A 324 -1.79 -8.87 30.14
N ASN A 325 -0.51 -9.18 29.90
CA ASN A 325 0.30 -10.12 30.69
C ASN A 325 -0.38 -11.49 30.87
N LEU A 326 -1.19 -11.89 29.89
CA LEU A 326 -1.82 -13.21 29.80
C LEU A 326 -1.08 -14.07 28.79
N ASP A 327 -1.40 -15.36 28.71
CA ASP A 327 -0.92 -16.18 27.62
C ASP A 327 -1.61 -15.79 26.30
N MET A 328 -0.88 -15.91 25.19
CA MET A 328 -1.45 -15.69 23.85
C MET A 328 -2.43 -16.81 23.55
N VAL A 329 -3.56 -16.49 22.90
CA VAL A 329 -4.46 -17.56 22.43
C VAL A 329 -3.76 -18.42 21.38
N ASP A 330 -3.89 -19.72 21.53
CA ASP A 330 -3.26 -20.72 20.69
C ASP A 330 -4.23 -21.88 20.42
N SER A 331 -3.72 -22.99 19.89
CA SER A 331 -4.56 -24.13 19.56
C SER A 331 -5.19 -24.85 20.75
N SER A 332 -4.72 -24.63 21.98
CA SER A 332 -5.31 -25.21 23.20
C SER A 332 -6.71 -24.64 23.51
N LEU A 333 -7.02 -23.47 22.96
CA LEU A 333 -8.31 -22.79 23.05
C LEU A 333 -9.18 -22.98 21.80
N ASN A 334 -8.88 -23.93 20.92
CA ASN A 334 -9.75 -24.18 19.76
C ASN A 334 -11.02 -24.98 20.11
N GLY A 335 -12.00 -24.96 19.20
CA GLY A 335 -13.26 -25.69 19.30
C GLY A 335 -14.12 -25.18 20.45
N GLN A 336 -14.63 -26.09 21.27
CA GLN A 336 -15.52 -25.76 22.39
C GLN A 336 -14.85 -24.91 23.49
N LYS A 337 -13.52 -24.83 23.51
CA LYS A 337 -12.76 -24.00 24.45
C LYS A 337 -12.53 -22.57 23.95
N SER A 338 -12.98 -22.26 22.74
CA SER A 338 -12.77 -20.95 22.13
C SER A 338 -13.40 -19.85 22.99
N PRO A 339 -12.67 -18.76 23.26
CA PRO A 339 -13.22 -17.60 23.97
C PRO A 339 -14.29 -16.88 23.14
N VAL A 340 -14.31 -17.12 21.83
CA VAL A 340 -15.32 -16.63 20.89
C VAL A 340 -16.11 -17.80 20.34
N GLN A 341 -17.44 -17.71 20.37
CA GLN A 341 -18.34 -18.77 19.93
C GLN A 341 -19.34 -18.20 18.91
N GLN A 342 -19.84 -19.05 18.02
CA GLN A 342 -20.85 -18.66 17.04
C GLN A 342 -22.19 -18.36 17.73
N ASN A 343 -22.70 -17.14 17.52
CA ASN A 343 -24.00 -16.68 18.03
C ASN A 343 -24.35 -17.11 19.48
N PRO A 344 -23.51 -16.81 20.48
CA PRO A 344 -23.63 -17.36 21.81
C PRO A 344 -24.82 -16.77 22.55
N TYR A 345 -25.40 -17.56 23.46
CA TYR A 345 -26.29 -17.06 24.48
C TYR A 345 -25.47 -16.56 25.67
N VAL A 346 -25.61 -15.30 26.01
CA VAL A 346 -24.94 -14.67 27.15
C VAL A 346 -25.95 -14.36 28.24
N THR A 347 -25.60 -14.66 29.49
CA THR A 347 -26.40 -14.26 30.65
C THR A 347 -26.17 -12.78 30.91
N TYR A 348 -27.20 -11.95 30.72
CA TYR A 348 -27.17 -10.52 30.99
C TYR A 348 -27.43 -10.21 32.47
N GLY A 349 -28.25 -11.03 33.12
CA GLY A 349 -28.56 -10.89 34.54
C GLY A 349 -29.43 -12.04 35.04
N THR A 350 -29.81 -11.96 36.30
CA THR A 350 -30.66 -12.95 36.97
C THR A 350 -31.76 -12.22 37.72
N ASP A 351 -32.99 -12.72 37.64
CA ASP A 351 -34.10 -12.15 38.42
C ASP A 351 -34.04 -12.56 39.91
N ALA A 352 -34.95 -11.99 40.72
CA ALA A 352 -35.03 -12.28 42.14
C ALA A 352 -35.40 -13.74 42.48
N ALA A 353 -35.90 -14.51 41.51
CA ALA A 353 -36.22 -15.93 41.65
C ALA A 353 -35.09 -16.85 41.18
N GLY A 354 -33.97 -16.30 40.69
CA GLY A 354 -32.81 -17.06 40.22
C GLY A 354 -32.87 -17.45 38.74
N ASN A 355 -33.83 -16.95 37.96
CA ASN A 355 -33.89 -17.23 36.52
C ASN A 355 -32.93 -16.33 35.75
N GLU A 356 -32.13 -16.92 34.87
CA GLU A 356 -31.20 -16.19 34.01
C GLU A 356 -31.94 -15.48 32.86
N TRP A 357 -31.71 -14.18 32.73
CA TRP A 357 -32.06 -13.41 31.54
C TRP A 357 -30.94 -13.54 30.52
N LYS A 358 -31.20 -14.29 29.45
CA LYS A 358 -30.23 -14.54 28.38
C LYS A 358 -30.51 -13.68 27.16
N LEU A 359 -29.46 -13.14 26.58
CA LEU A 359 -29.47 -12.50 25.27
C LEU A 359 -28.69 -13.38 24.29
N LYS A 360 -29.07 -13.34 23.00
CA LYS A 360 -28.33 -14.00 21.94
C LYS A 360 -27.53 -12.96 21.17
N LEU A 361 -26.22 -13.11 21.13
CA LEU A 361 -25.37 -12.23 20.34
C LEU A 361 -25.34 -12.70 18.87
N ALA A 362 -25.21 -11.75 17.94
CA ALA A 362 -25.09 -12.02 16.51
C ALA A 362 -23.60 -12.05 16.10
N LEU A 363 -22.86 -12.99 16.67
CA LEU A 363 -21.41 -13.13 16.45
C LEU A 363 -21.13 -14.18 15.40
N ASN A 364 -20.31 -13.82 14.40
CA ASN A 364 -19.75 -14.76 13.45
C ASN A 364 -18.26 -14.96 13.74
N THR A 365 -17.87 -16.14 14.22
CA THR A 365 -16.47 -16.47 14.54
C THR A 365 -15.57 -16.43 13.32
N ASP A 366 -16.11 -16.53 12.10
CA ASP A 366 -15.36 -16.31 10.85
C ASP A 366 -14.96 -14.83 10.66
N GLN A 367 -15.69 -13.91 11.30
CA GLN A 367 -15.54 -12.46 11.12
C GLN A 367 -14.88 -11.75 12.30
N TYR A 368 -14.60 -12.46 13.40
CA TYR A 368 -14.03 -11.91 14.65
C TYR A 368 -12.57 -11.45 14.56
N GLY A 369 -11.87 -11.89 13.52
CA GLY A 369 -10.54 -11.45 13.19
C GLY A 369 -10.22 -11.89 11.78
N ARG A 370 -9.65 -11.02 10.96
CA ARG A 370 -9.47 -11.26 9.53
C ARG A 370 -8.23 -10.55 9.03
N THR A 371 -7.67 -11.09 7.96
CA THR A 371 -6.59 -10.45 7.21
C THR A 371 -7.11 -10.12 5.83
N PHE A 372 -7.09 -8.84 5.49
CA PHE A 372 -7.34 -8.34 4.13
C PHE A 372 -6.03 -7.93 3.51
N GLU A 373 -5.95 -7.94 2.20
CA GLU A 373 -4.78 -7.39 1.52
C GLU A 373 -5.08 -6.75 0.17
N ASP A 374 -4.20 -5.84 -0.22
CA ASP A 374 -4.12 -5.36 -1.59
C ASP A 374 -2.67 -5.25 -2.02
N ARG A 375 -2.43 -5.42 -3.31
CA ARG A 375 -1.11 -5.39 -3.91
C ARG A 375 -1.09 -4.41 -5.06
N SER A 376 0.00 -3.67 -5.17
CA SER A 376 0.22 -2.81 -6.34
C SER A 376 0.36 -3.64 -7.60
N TYR A 377 0.18 -3.02 -8.76
CA TYR A 377 0.80 -3.53 -9.98
C TYR A 377 2.33 -3.56 -9.84
N MET A 378 2.99 -4.34 -10.69
CA MET A 378 4.45 -4.33 -10.78
C MET A 378 4.98 -2.94 -11.13
N PHE A 379 6.05 -2.53 -10.45
CA PHE A 379 6.82 -1.32 -10.75
C PHE A 379 8.31 -1.64 -10.74
N TYR A 380 9.09 -0.77 -11.38
CA TYR A 380 10.54 -0.84 -11.34
C TYR A 380 11.09 -0.04 -10.17
N ILE A 381 12.06 -0.60 -9.44
CA ILE A 381 13.04 0.20 -8.71
C ILE A 381 14.26 0.36 -9.61
N ALA A 382 14.74 1.59 -9.78
CA ALA A 382 15.86 1.91 -10.65
C ALA A 382 16.97 2.65 -9.90
N GLN A 383 18.20 2.51 -10.40
CA GLN A 383 19.37 3.23 -9.90
C GLN A 383 19.12 4.74 -9.95
N ARG A 384 19.57 5.46 -8.90
CA ARG A 384 19.49 6.91 -8.87
C ARG A 384 20.32 7.50 -10.02
N PRO A 385 19.82 8.48 -10.80
CA PRO A 385 20.58 9.05 -11.90
C PRO A 385 21.87 9.75 -11.44
N ASP A 386 22.98 9.52 -12.17
CA ASP A 386 24.34 9.98 -11.84
C ASP A 386 24.50 11.51 -11.69
N GLY A 387 23.53 12.30 -12.15
CA GLY A 387 23.53 13.77 -12.07
C GLY A 387 22.83 14.36 -10.85
N ILE A 388 22.25 13.53 -9.96
CA ILE A 388 21.47 14.02 -8.81
C ILE A 388 22.15 13.61 -7.51
N ALA A 389 22.77 14.58 -6.85
CA ALA A 389 23.46 14.36 -5.59
C ALA A 389 22.55 13.75 -4.52
N ALA A 390 23.13 12.94 -3.63
CA ALA A 390 22.40 12.18 -2.61
C ALA A 390 21.71 13.06 -1.55
N ASN A 391 22.16 14.31 -1.38
CA ASN A 391 21.58 15.28 -0.45
C ASN A 391 20.32 15.98 -1.01
N HIS A 392 20.02 15.84 -2.30
CA HIS A 392 18.76 16.30 -2.87
C HIS A 392 17.70 15.21 -2.76
N ARG A 393 16.51 15.53 -2.27
CA ARG A 393 15.42 14.56 -2.22
C ARG A 393 14.80 14.40 -3.61
N ILE A 394 14.33 13.19 -3.91
CA ILE A 394 13.42 12.94 -5.03
C ILE A 394 12.07 12.58 -4.41
N ILE A 395 11.02 13.33 -4.72
CA ILE A 395 9.67 13.07 -4.22
C ILE A 395 8.79 12.65 -5.39
N ASN A 396 8.15 11.48 -5.29
CA ASN A 396 7.27 10.97 -6.34
C ASN A 396 5.89 11.63 -6.23
N LEU A 397 5.45 12.25 -7.32
CA LEU A 397 4.12 12.82 -7.45
C LEU A 397 3.36 12.02 -8.51
N ASN A 398 2.36 11.30 -8.03
CA ASN A 398 1.59 10.35 -8.81
C ASN A 398 0.12 10.75 -8.92
N VAL A 399 -0.65 9.90 -9.60
CA VAL A 399 -2.11 9.98 -9.66
C VAL A 399 -2.69 8.70 -9.09
N ARG A 400 -3.67 8.86 -8.18
CA ARG A 400 -4.52 7.78 -7.68
C ARG A 400 -5.91 7.89 -8.29
N GLY A 401 -6.74 6.89 -8.05
CA GLY A 401 -8.16 6.93 -8.42
C GLY A 401 -8.50 6.29 -9.76
N LYS A 402 -9.80 6.27 -10.07
CA LYS A 402 -10.35 5.82 -11.35
C LYS A 402 -11.46 6.74 -11.86
N ARG A 403 -11.89 6.49 -13.10
CA ARG A 403 -12.99 7.21 -13.76
C ARG A 403 -14.32 6.91 -13.04
N GLY A 404 -15.21 7.87 -13.03
CA GLY A 404 -16.57 7.80 -12.47
C GLY A 404 -16.88 8.93 -11.50
N ASN A 405 -18.17 9.11 -11.21
CA ASN A 405 -18.60 9.86 -10.03
C ASN A 405 -18.35 9.05 -8.75
N ILE A 406 -18.64 9.63 -7.57
CA ILE A 406 -18.40 8.96 -6.28
C ILE A 406 -19.06 7.57 -6.16
N VAL A 407 -20.27 7.37 -6.71
CA VAL A 407 -20.99 6.08 -6.64
C VAL A 407 -20.38 5.06 -7.62
N GLU A 408 -19.99 5.51 -8.80
CA GLU A 408 -19.37 4.67 -9.83
C GLU A 408 -17.95 4.24 -9.42
N ALA A 409 -17.16 5.17 -8.85
CA ALA A 409 -15.81 4.92 -8.39
C ALA A 409 -15.77 4.04 -7.12
N TYR A 410 -16.73 4.20 -6.21
CA TYR A 410 -16.81 3.42 -4.97
C TYR A 410 -16.73 1.92 -5.24
N PRO A 411 -15.92 1.14 -4.49
CA PRO A 411 -15.23 1.52 -3.25
C PRO A 411 -13.82 2.12 -3.43
N ALA A 412 -13.36 2.29 -4.67
CA ALA A 412 -12.19 3.12 -4.95
C ALA A 412 -12.55 4.62 -4.89
N VAL A 413 -11.56 5.47 -5.10
CA VAL A 413 -11.71 6.93 -5.13
C VAL A 413 -11.65 7.48 -6.56
N GLU A 414 -12.19 8.68 -6.75
CA GLU A 414 -12.04 9.44 -8.00
C GLU A 414 -10.58 9.86 -8.24
N TYR A 415 -10.25 10.25 -9.47
CA TYR A 415 -8.89 10.69 -9.78
C TYR A 415 -8.44 11.88 -8.94
N ASP A 416 -7.24 11.77 -8.42
CA ASP A 416 -6.63 12.80 -7.60
C ASP A 416 -5.10 12.73 -7.65
N PHE A 417 -4.41 13.82 -7.28
CA PHE A 417 -2.95 13.81 -7.15
C PHE A 417 -2.55 13.23 -5.80
N THR A 418 -1.37 12.60 -5.75
CA THR A 418 -0.82 12.04 -4.51
C THR A 418 0.69 12.27 -4.47
N PRO A 419 1.20 13.04 -3.49
CA PRO A 419 0.44 13.80 -2.49
C PRO A 419 -0.43 14.93 -3.07
N ASN A 420 -1.52 15.27 -2.36
CA ASN A 420 -2.36 16.43 -2.68
C ASN A 420 -1.70 17.76 -2.29
N GLU A 421 -0.95 17.76 -1.19
CA GLU A 421 -0.19 18.91 -0.71
C GLU A 421 1.26 18.47 -0.50
N LEU A 422 2.17 19.08 -1.25
CA LEU A 422 3.58 18.73 -1.26
C LEU A 422 4.42 19.89 -0.73
N HIS A 423 5.08 19.68 0.41
CA HIS A 423 6.13 20.55 0.93
C HIS A 423 7.50 20.08 0.44
N ILE A 424 8.22 20.95 -0.25
CA ILE A 424 9.50 20.61 -0.88
C ILE A 424 10.48 21.79 -0.77
N SER A 425 11.78 21.49 -0.72
CA SER A 425 12.80 22.53 -0.64
C SER A 425 13.37 22.88 -2.01
N THR A 426 13.84 24.11 -2.19
CA THR A 426 14.64 24.49 -3.36
C THR A 426 15.83 23.55 -3.52
N GLY A 427 16.02 23.01 -4.73
CA GLY A 427 17.08 22.07 -5.08
C GLY A 427 16.63 20.61 -5.08
N ASP A 428 15.56 20.26 -4.35
CA ASP A 428 14.95 18.93 -4.43
C ASP A 428 14.25 18.72 -5.78
N TYR A 429 13.96 17.46 -6.10
CA TYR A 429 13.36 17.04 -7.36
C TYR A 429 11.99 16.43 -7.12
N ILE A 430 11.05 16.75 -8.00
CA ILE A 430 9.78 16.02 -8.13
C ILE A 430 9.90 15.06 -9.30
N HIS A 431 9.58 13.79 -9.07
CA HIS A 431 9.36 12.82 -10.14
C HIS A 431 7.89 12.81 -10.52
N TRP A 432 7.56 13.41 -11.65
CA TRP A 432 6.18 13.45 -12.16
C TRP A 432 5.91 12.21 -12.99
N GLN A 433 5.09 11.29 -12.49
CA GLN A 433 4.72 10.12 -13.27
C GLN A 433 3.38 9.54 -12.86
N TRP A 434 2.67 8.95 -13.81
CA TRP A 434 1.47 8.18 -13.52
C TRP A 434 1.11 7.34 -14.72
N THR A 435 0.29 6.34 -14.45
CA THR A 435 -0.32 5.54 -15.48
C THR A 435 -1.80 5.89 -15.55
N GLY A 436 -2.25 6.31 -16.74
CA GLY A 436 -3.65 6.49 -17.07
C GLY A 436 -4.37 5.15 -17.21
N CYS A 437 -5.38 5.12 -18.07
CA CYS A 437 -6.24 3.97 -18.23
C CYS A 437 -6.89 3.93 -19.60
N ASP A 438 -6.98 2.76 -20.26
CA ASP A 438 -7.81 2.57 -21.47
C ASP A 438 -8.83 1.44 -21.33
N THR A 439 -9.03 0.95 -20.10
CA THR A 439 -10.01 -0.11 -19.80
C THR A 439 -10.91 0.29 -18.64
N ASN A 440 -11.20 1.58 -18.48
CA ASN A 440 -12.24 1.97 -17.53
C ASN A 440 -13.60 1.45 -17.99
N PRO A 441 -14.51 1.12 -17.07
CA PRO A 441 -15.92 0.97 -17.39
C PRO A 441 -16.49 2.25 -18.01
N ASN A 442 -17.69 2.15 -18.57
CA ASN A 442 -18.41 3.27 -19.17
C ASN A 442 -18.99 4.22 -18.11
N TYR A 443 -18.12 4.80 -17.29
CA TYR A 443 -18.46 5.73 -16.22
C TYR A 443 -18.30 7.20 -16.61
N ALA A 444 -18.85 8.09 -15.78
CA ALA A 444 -18.75 9.52 -15.97
C ALA A 444 -17.30 10.04 -15.96
N GLY A 445 -16.98 10.93 -16.89
CA GLY A 445 -15.67 11.56 -17.00
C GLY A 445 -15.47 12.22 -18.35
N GLU A 446 -14.27 12.77 -18.57
CA GLU A 446 -13.96 13.57 -19.76
C GLU A 446 -13.07 12.82 -20.76
N GLY A 447 -13.11 13.27 -22.01
CA GLY A 447 -12.43 12.63 -23.14
C GLY A 447 -13.06 11.29 -23.52
N LYS A 448 -12.33 10.50 -24.31
CA LYS A 448 -12.85 9.27 -24.92
C LYS A 448 -13.32 8.27 -23.85
N GLN A 449 -14.49 7.68 -24.07
CA GLN A 449 -15.12 6.75 -23.13
C GLN A 449 -14.20 5.55 -22.86
N GLY A 450 -14.16 5.09 -21.61
CA GLY A 450 -13.29 4.00 -21.18
C GLY A 450 -11.80 4.37 -21.07
N THR A 451 -11.41 5.59 -21.47
CA THR A 451 -10.04 6.10 -21.32
C THR A 451 -9.94 7.17 -20.25
N ASP A 452 -8.74 7.34 -19.72
CA ASP A 452 -8.41 8.42 -18.81
C ASP A 452 -6.93 8.84 -18.90
N ARG A 453 -6.69 10.13 -18.74
CA ARG A 453 -5.38 10.77 -18.66
C ARG A 453 -5.45 11.91 -17.66
N SER A 454 -4.35 12.15 -16.94
CA SER A 454 -4.21 13.33 -16.08
C SER A 454 -3.08 14.21 -16.59
N ASN A 455 -3.27 15.52 -16.58
CA ASN A 455 -2.26 16.52 -16.90
C ASN A 455 -2.08 17.49 -15.73
N VAL A 456 -1.13 18.41 -15.86
CA VAL A 456 -0.86 19.44 -14.85
C VAL A 456 -0.83 20.79 -15.51
N VAL A 457 -1.70 21.69 -15.04
CA VAL A 457 -1.70 23.12 -15.39
C VAL A 457 -1.74 23.96 -14.13
N GLN A 458 -0.94 25.02 -14.08
CA GLN A 458 -0.89 25.91 -12.92
C GLN A 458 -2.15 26.79 -12.83
N MET A 459 -2.55 27.13 -11.62
CA MET A 459 -3.68 27.99 -11.29
C MET A 459 -3.23 29.15 -10.39
N TYR A 460 -3.99 30.24 -10.43
CA TYR A 460 -3.82 31.38 -9.51
C TYR A 460 -4.22 31.04 -8.06
N ASP A 461 -5.25 30.20 -7.88
CA ASP A 461 -5.87 29.92 -6.58
C ASP A 461 -6.57 28.54 -6.65
N GLY A 462 -6.39 27.71 -5.61
CA GLY A 462 -6.99 26.37 -5.50
C GLY A 462 -8.53 26.34 -5.53
N ARG A 463 -9.19 27.45 -5.23
CA ARG A 463 -10.66 27.61 -5.30
C ARG A 463 -11.17 27.83 -6.72
N LYS A 464 -10.30 28.10 -7.69
CA LYS A 464 -10.66 28.28 -9.09
C LYS A 464 -10.71 26.94 -9.83
N ASN A 465 -11.39 26.91 -10.97
CA ASN A 465 -11.50 25.72 -11.86
C ASN A 465 -10.95 26.00 -13.26
N TYR A 466 -10.07 26.99 -13.38
CA TYR A 466 -9.48 27.41 -14.65
C TYR A 466 -7.97 27.58 -14.47
N PRO A 467 -7.17 27.18 -15.48
CA PRO A 467 -5.73 27.40 -15.43
C PRO A 467 -5.41 28.89 -15.58
N MET A 468 -4.24 29.27 -15.08
CA MET A 468 -3.65 30.57 -15.43
C MET A 468 -3.10 30.53 -16.87
N PRO A 469 -2.98 31.69 -17.55
CA PRO A 469 -2.30 31.77 -18.84
C PRO A 469 -0.88 31.17 -18.76
N PHE A 470 -0.45 30.51 -19.85
CA PHE A 470 0.86 29.84 -19.90
C PHE A 470 2.02 30.80 -19.62
N ALA A 471 1.93 32.05 -20.08
CA ALA A 471 2.96 33.07 -19.87
C ALA A 471 3.11 33.51 -18.40
N ASP A 472 2.09 33.26 -17.57
CA ASP A 472 2.08 33.64 -16.15
C ASP A 472 2.55 32.50 -15.24
N GLN A 473 2.87 31.33 -15.82
CA GLN A 473 3.31 30.16 -15.06
C GLN A 473 4.71 30.37 -14.50
N THR A 474 4.87 29.97 -13.25
CA THR A 474 6.07 30.22 -12.44
C THR A 474 6.51 29.03 -11.62
N LEU A 475 5.73 27.93 -11.59
CA LEU A 475 6.10 26.69 -10.90
C LEU A 475 7.37 26.07 -11.50
N PHE A 476 7.50 26.10 -12.83
CA PHE A 476 8.63 25.51 -13.56
C PHE A 476 9.51 26.61 -14.14
N SER A 477 10.82 26.53 -13.91
CA SER A 477 11.78 27.46 -14.53
C SER A 477 11.98 27.22 -16.03
N ASP A 478 11.72 25.99 -16.49
CA ASP A 478 11.75 25.61 -17.90
C ASP A 478 10.31 25.51 -18.44
N PRO A 479 9.88 26.42 -19.33
CA PRO A 479 8.54 26.39 -19.90
C PRO A 479 8.23 25.09 -20.67
N SER A 480 9.23 24.38 -21.19
CA SER A 480 9.01 23.11 -21.91
C SER A 480 8.46 22.03 -20.98
N VAL A 481 8.90 21.99 -19.72
CA VAL A 481 8.38 21.07 -18.69
C VAL A 481 6.91 21.35 -18.43
N ALA A 482 6.54 22.62 -18.31
CA ALA A 482 5.16 23.04 -18.11
C ALA A 482 4.28 22.65 -19.30
N PHE A 483 4.79 22.83 -20.52
CA PHE A 483 4.08 22.45 -21.75
C PHE A 483 3.88 20.93 -21.85
N ASP A 484 4.93 20.16 -21.57
CA ASP A 484 4.92 18.69 -21.59
C ASP A 484 3.92 18.12 -20.58
N LEU A 485 3.90 18.67 -19.36
CA LEU A 485 2.97 18.26 -18.31
C LEU A 485 1.51 18.66 -18.63
N ALA A 486 1.31 19.79 -19.30
CA ALA A 486 -0.02 20.25 -19.69
C ALA A 486 -0.62 19.44 -20.84
N HIS A 487 0.21 19.01 -21.81
CA HIS A 487 -0.23 18.34 -23.03
C HIS A 487 0.12 16.85 -23.10
N LEU A 488 0.82 16.32 -22.09
CA LEU A 488 1.27 14.93 -22.02
C LEU A 488 2.12 14.50 -23.22
N ARG A 489 2.92 15.44 -23.75
CA ARG A 489 3.72 15.28 -24.96
C ARG A 489 2.93 14.77 -26.18
N GLN A 490 1.60 14.95 -26.20
CA GLN A 490 0.84 14.76 -27.43
C GLN A 490 1.31 15.79 -28.46
N TYR A 491 1.18 15.45 -29.74
CA TYR A 491 1.60 16.34 -30.81
C TYR A 491 0.89 17.70 -30.73
N ASP A 492 1.59 18.77 -31.11
CA ASP A 492 0.99 20.11 -31.17
C ASP A 492 -0.06 20.14 -32.29
N TYR A 493 -1.29 20.54 -31.97
CA TYR A 493 -2.38 20.65 -32.93
C TYR A 493 -2.12 21.60 -34.11
N ARG A 494 -1.07 22.43 -34.01
CA ARG A 494 -0.66 23.38 -35.05
C ARG A 494 0.33 22.79 -36.04
N ILE A 495 0.96 21.65 -35.74
CA ILE A 495 1.99 21.04 -36.59
C ILE A 495 1.80 19.53 -36.65
N CYS A 496 1.16 19.05 -37.72
CA CYS A 496 1.17 17.64 -38.12
C CYS A 496 2.59 17.28 -38.55
N LYS A 497 3.35 16.62 -37.67
CA LYS A 497 4.76 16.25 -37.93
C LYS A 497 4.92 14.87 -38.57
N THR A 498 3.82 14.16 -38.79
CA THR A 498 3.78 12.79 -39.33
C THR A 498 3.16 12.78 -40.72
N THR A 499 3.55 11.80 -41.54
CA THR A 499 2.89 11.50 -42.81
C THR A 499 1.57 10.74 -42.61
N ASP A 500 1.32 10.22 -41.41
CA ASP A 500 0.05 9.60 -41.02
C ASP A 500 -0.89 10.67 -40.46
N GLU A 501 -1.97 10.95 -41.18
CA GLU A 501 -2.99 11.93 -40.78
C GLU A 501 -3.75 11.50 -39.52
N ALA A 502 -3.79 10.20 -39.18
CA ALA A 502 -4.46 9.70 -37.98
C ALA A 502 -3.75 10.14 -36.67
N ASP A 503 -2.47 10.53 -36.76
CA ASP A 503 -1.66 10.94 -35.62
C ASP A 503 -1.69 12.45 -35.35
N CYS A 504 -2.39 13.21 -36.19
CA CYS A 504 -2.46 14.66 -36.10
C CYS A 504 -3.69 15.13 -35.34
N CYS A 505 -3.56 16.15 -34.50
CA CYS A 505 -4.72 16.70 -33.81
C CYS A 505 -5.65 17.42 -34.78
N LYS A 506 -6.96 17.28 -34.58
CA LYS A 506 -7.95 18.08 -35.31
C LYS A 506 -8.02 19.50 -34.76
N THR A 507 -8.30 20.43 -35.66
CA THR A 507 -8.65 21.81 -35.30
C THR A 507 -10.01 21.85 -34.59
N LYS A 508 -10.26 22.92 -33.84
CA LYS A 508 -11.56 23.14 -33.20
C LYS A 508 -12.73 23.08 -34.20
N ALA A 509 -12.59 23.68 -35.38
CA ALA A 509 -13.65 23.67 -36.39
C ALA A 509 -13.97 22.25 -36.90
N GLN A 510 -12.94 21.40 -37.08
CA GLN A 510 -13.13 20.00 -37.46
C GLN A 510 -13.81 19.19 -36.34
N LEU A 511 -13.44 19.43 -35.09
CA LEU A 511 -14.05 18.78 -33.93
C LEU A 511 -15.50 19.23 -33.72
N ASP A 512 -15.78 20.52 -33.79
CA ASP A 512 -17.13 21.09 -33.68
C ASP A 512 -18.06 20.53 -34.77
N ALA A 513 -17.53 20.28 -35.98
CA ALA A 513 -18.26 19.66 -37.08
C ALA A 513 -18.48 18.14 -36.93
N SER A 514 -17.74 17.46 -36.05
CA SER A 514 -17.80 15.99 -35.91
C SER A 514 -19.05 15.48 -35.18
N GLY A 515 -19.72 16.33 -34.39
CA GLY A 515 -20.86 15.95 -33.55
C GLY A 515 -20.53 15.01 -32.37
N ASN A 516 -19.29 14.52 -32.25
CA ASN A 516 -18.86 13.63 -31.17
C ASN A 516 -17.36 13.81 -30.83
N ALA A 517 -16.93 15.06 -30.71
CA ALA A 517 -15.52 15.43 -30.53
C ALA A 517 -14.86 14.73 -29.33
N ASP A 518 -15.61 14.46 -28.26
CA ASP A 518 -15.06 13.81 -27.06
C ASP A 518 -14.61 12.37 -27.31
N GLN A 519 -15.17 11.68 -28.32
CA GLN A 519 -14.77 10.31 -28.68
C GLN A 519 -13.70 10.26 -29.78
N ASP A 520 -13.32 11.42 -30.32
CA ASP A 520 -12.34 11.52 -31.40
C ASP A 520 -10.91 11.37 -30.83
N ASP A 521 -10.16 10.37 -31.32
CA ASP A 521 -8.78 10.12 -30.91
C ASP A 521 -7.85 11.30 -31.22
N GLN A 522 -8.21 12.14 -32.21
CA GLN A 522 -7.45 13.32 -32.62
C GLN A 522 -7.86 14.58 -31.83
N ASN A 523 -8.73 14.47 -30.82
CA ASN A 523 -9.09 15.56 -29.94
C ASN A 523 -8.02 15.79 -28.85
N CYS A 524 -6.97 16.51 -29.22
CA CYS A 524 -5.89 16.87 -28.29
C CYS A 524 -6.34 17.86 -27.19
N PHE A 525 -7.43 18.62 -27.40
CA PHE A 525 -7.97 19.52 -26.36
C PHE A 525 -8.53 18.75 -25.16
N LYS A 526 -8.97 17.50 -25.36
CA LYS A 526 -9.40 16.57 -24.31
C LYS A 526 -8.35 15.52 -23.95
N LEU A 527 -7.11 15.66 -24.45
CA LEU A 527 -6.01 14.72 -24.23
C LEU A 527 -6.35 13.29 -24.68
N ASN A 528 -7.03 13.12 -25.81
CA ASN A 528 -7.34 11.79 -26.38
C ASN A 528 -6.17 11.20 -27.17
N ALA A 529 -5.33 12.05 -27.75
CA ALA A 529 -4.22 11.65 -28.61
C ALA A 529 -3.01 10.96 -27.93
N PRO A 530 -2.73 11.10 -26.61
CA PRO A 530 -1.66 10.35 -25.96
C PRO A 530 -1.88 8.83 -26.08
N LYS A 531 -1.10 8.19 -26.97
CA LYS A 531 -1.14 6.74 -27.21
C LYS A 531 -0.67 5.92 -26.01
N ALA A 532 0.27 6.45 -25.23
CA ALA A 532 0.77 5.79 -24.03
C ALA A 532 -0.12 6.10 -22.81
N GLN A 533 -0.43 5.05 -22.04
CA GLN A 533 -1.09 5.20 -20.73
C GLN A 533 -0.11 5.74 -19.68
N TYR A 534 1.14 5.29 -19.71
CA TYR A 534 2.18 5.74 -18.79
C TYR A 534 2.78 7.06 -19.26
N PHE A 535 2.73 8.04 -18.38
CA PHE A 535 3.39 9.33 -18.54
C PHE A 535 4.54 9.44 -17.52
N ASN A 536 5.71 9.82 -18.00
CA ASN A 536 6.87 10.15 -17.16
C ASN A 536 7.42 11.51 -17.57
N GLY A 537 7.16 12.52 -16.74
CA GLY A 537 7.64 13.90 -16.89
C GLY A 537 9.12 14.07 -16.54
N GLY A 538 9.78 13.02 -16.04
CA GLY A 538 11.16 13.05 -15.58
C GLY A 538 11.33 13.67 -14.20
N LEU A 539 12.58 13.87 -13.83
CA LEU A 539 12.97 14.50 -12.57
C LEU A 539 13.09 16.01 -12.76
N VAL A 540 12.17 16.74 -12.15
CA VAL A 540 12.09 18.21 -12.26
C VAL A 540 12.61 18.84 -10.98
N GLN A 541 13.71 19.58 -11.09
CA GLN A 541 14.28 20.29 -9.94
C GLN A 541 13.44 21.52 -9.60
N MET A 542 13.07 21.65 -8.32
CA MET A 542 12.36 22.82 -7.81
C MET A 542 13.32 23.96 -7.53
N LYS A 543 13.16 25.09 -8.22
CA LYS A 543 14.06 26.26 -8.09
C LYS A 543 13.35 27.51 -7.59
N ASN A 544 12.07 27.64 -7.90
CA ASN A 544 11.30 28.83 -7.60
C ASN A 544 10.55 28.61 -6.29
N THR A 545 10.79 29.47 -5.29
CA THR A 545 10.08 29.44 -4.00
C THR A 545 8.68 29.99 -4.14
N GLY A 546 7.72 29.42 -3.42
CA GLY A 546 6.34 29.90 -3.39
C GLY A 546 5.31 28.79 -3.20
N THR A 547 4.05 29.19 -3.15
CA THR A 547 2.91 28.27 -3.12
C THR A 547 2.26 28.23 -4.50
N TYR A 548 2.18 27.04 -5.08
CA TYR A 548 1.71 26.82 -6.43
C TYR A 548 0.51 25.88 -6.40
N TYR A 549 -0.59 26.34 -6.99
CA TYR A 549 -1.79 25.54 -7.17
C TYR A 549 -1.80 24.96 -8.58
N TYR A 550 -2.25 23.72 -8.74
CA TYR A 550 -2.37 23.10 -10.05
C TYR A 550 -3.57 22.15 -10.12
N MET A 551 -4.01 21.85 -11.34
CA MET A 551 -5.10 20.93 -11.60
C MET A 551 -4.86 20.09 -12.85
N SER A 552 -5.63 19.02 -13.00
CA SER A 552 -5.79 18.32 -14.27
C SER A 552 -7.00 18.88 -15.02
N THR A 553 -6.82 19.42 -16.23
CA THR A 553 -7.93 19.94 -17.04
C THR A 553 -8.90 18.84 -17.48
N ARG A 554 -8.42 17.60 -17.62
CA ARG A 554 -9.25 16.46 -17.99
C ARG A 554 -10.04 15.90 -16.82
N ASN A 555 -9.45 15.92 -15.62
CA ASN A 555 -10.04 15.30 -14.43
C ASN A 555 -10.54 16.32 -13.38
N ASN A 556 -10.82 17.55 -13.82
CA ASN A 556 -11.44 18.59 -12.99
C ASN A 556 -12.80 18.97 -13.59
N ASN A 557 -13.88 18.35 -13.10
CA ASN A 557 -15.25 18.62 -13.49
C ASN A 557 -16.04 19.14 -12.27
N PHE A 558 -16.33 20.44 -12.26
CA PHE A 558 -16.96 21.14 -11.14
C PHE A 558 -18.26 20.45 -10.68
N SER A 559 -18.43 20.30 -9.36
CA SER A 559 -19.49 19.57 -8.63
C SER A 559 -19.34 18.04 -8.52
N ASN A 560 -18.55 17.39 -9.38
CA ASN A 560 -18.40 15.93 -9.36
C ASN A 560 -16.96 15.49 -9.04
N ARG A 561 -15.93 16.06 -9.70
CA ARG A 561 -14.51 15.68 -9.54
C ARG A 561 -13.59 16.90 -9.48
N SER A 562 -12.61 16.89 -8.57
CA SER A 562 -11.68 18.01 -8.38
C SER A 562 -10.23 17.54 -8.23
N GLN A 563 -9.63 16.98 -9.29
CA GLN A 563 -8.20 16.62 -9.28
C GLN A 563 -7.32 17.88 -9.25
N LYS A 564 -6.89 18.26 -8.04
CA LYS A 564 -6.10 19.46 -7.74
C LYS A 564 -5.02 19.16 -6.72
N GLY A 565 -3.95 19.92 -6.76
CA GLY A 565 -2.89 19.83 -5.77
C GLY A 565 -2.24 21.17 -5.48
N ILE A 566 -1.41 21.15 -4.44
CA ILE A 566 -0.64 22.29 -3.95
C ILE A 566 0.81 21.85 -3.82
N ILE A 567 1.73 22.65 -4.35
CA ILE A 567 3.17 22.52 -4.09
C ILE A 567 3.62 23.77 -3.35
N ILE A 568 4.26 23.59 -2.21
CA ILE A 568 4.86 24.64 -1.40
C ILE A 568 6.38 24.43 -1.48
N VAL A 569 7.06 25.32 -2.22
CA VAL A 569 8.50 25.30 -2.37
C VAL A 569 9.12 26.30 -1.41
N GLU A 570 9.86 25.79 -0.43
CA GLU A 570 10.51 26.58 0.62
C GLU A 570 12.01 26.68 0.36
N THR A 571 12.66 27.76 0.84
CA THR A 571 14.12 27.78 0.87
C THR A 571 14.61 26.73 1.84
N LEU A 572 15.59 25.92 1.43
CA LEU A 572 16.37 25.12 2.39
C LEU A 572 16.85 26.08 3.49
N LEU A 573 16.54 25.82 4.77
CA LEU A 573 16.99 26.67 5.87
C LEU A 573 18.47 26.97 5.65
N PRO A 574 18.90 28.24 5.54
CA PRO A 574 20.29 28.53 5.28
C PRO A 574 21.11 27.96 6.44
N THR A 575 22.33 27.52 6.19
CA THR A 575 23.20 26.76 7.10
C THR A 575 23.31 27.35 8.53
N TRP A 576 23.03 28.65 8.72
CA TRP A 576 22.92 29.28 10.03
C TRP A 576 21.73 28.77 10.86
N GLY A 577 20.60 28.40 10.26
CA GLY A 577 19.46 27.80 10.94
C GLY A 577 19.82 26.45 11.59
N VAL A 578 20.57 25.61 10.88
CA VAL A 578 21.15 24.36 11.42
C VAL A 578 22.18 24.66 12.52
N THR A 579 22.95 25.74 12.39
CA THR A 579 23.92 26.17 13.41
C THR A 579 23.22 26.68 14.67
N VAL A 580 22.09 27.38 14.56
CA VAL A 580 21.28 27.83 15.71
C VAL A 580 20.60 26.65 16.40
N THR A 581 20.12 25.65 15.65
CA THR A 581 19.58 24.41 16.24
C THR A 581 20.67 23.56 16.90
N ALA A 582 21.87 23.48 16.31
CA ALA A 582 23.01 22.77 16.89
C ALA A 582 23.60 23.50 18.11
N ILE A 583 23.73 24.84 18.10
CA ILE A 583 24.16 25.63 19.26
C ILE A 583 23.10 25.56 20.36
N GLY A 584 21.80 25.59 20.01
CA GLY A 584 20.70 25.40 20.97
C GLY A 584 20.74 24.01 21.63
N ALA A 585 20.96 22.95 20.86
CA ALA A 585 21.08 21.59 21.38
C ALA A 585 22.34 21.38 22.23
N THR A 586 23.48 21.95 21.82
CA THR A 586 24.75 21.87 22.57
C THR A 586 24.67 22.69 23.87
N GLY A 587 24.02 23.85 23.82
CA GLY A 587 23.74 24.68 25.00
C GLY A 587 22.77 24.01 25.97
N PHE A 588 21.74 23.32 25.46
CA PHE A 588 20.80 22.56 26.28
C PHE A 588 21.48 21.38 26.98
N VAL A 589 22.27 20.58 26.26
CA VAL A 589 23.04 19.45 26.83
C VAL A 589 24.10 19.93 27.82
N GLY A 590 24.80 21.04 27.52
CA GLY A 590 25.74 21.67 28.43
C GLY A 590 25.06 22.15 29.72
N ALA A 591 23.91 22.80 29.61
CA ALA A 591 23.13 23.26 30.76
C ALA A 591 22.58 22.09 31.60
N THR A 592 22.14 21.00 30.98
CA THR A 592 21.68 19.81 31.71
C THR A 592 22.83 19.06 32.39
N ALA A 593 23.99 18.96 31.74
CA ALA A 593 25.19 18.35 32.34
C ALA A 593 25.73 19.18 33.52
N VAL A 594 25.70 20.52 33.42
CA VAL A 594 26.10 21.42 34.51
C VAL A 594 25.09 21.37 35.65
N ALA A 595 23.79 21.42 35.37
CA ALA A 595 22.75 21.33 36.40
C ALA A 595 22.75 19.96 37.10
N GLY A 596 22.90 18.87 36.34
CA GLY A 596 23.04 17.51 36.89
C GLY A 596 24.33 17.34 37.70
N GLY A 597 25.45 17.90 37.23
CA GLY A 597 26.73 17.92 37.94
C GLY A 597 26.67 18.70 39.25
N ALA A 598 26.02 19.86 39.26
CA ALA A 598 25.81 20.68 40.46
C ALA A 598 24.88 19.98 41.47
N TYR A 599 23.80 19.35 41.01
CA TYR A 599 22.90 18.57 41.87
C TYR A 599 23.60 17.34 42.49
N TYR A 600 24.40 16.62 41.69
CA TYR A 600 25.19 15.49 42.17
C TYR A 600 26.26 15.93 43.19
N ALA A 601 26.97 17.04 42.93
CA ALA A 601 27.94 17.61 43.84
C ALA A 601 27.33 18.05 45.18
N ALA A 602 26.13 18.63 45.17
CA ALA A 602 25.41 19.04 46.37
C ALA A 602 24.94 17.84 47.22
N SER A 603 24.61 16.71 46.58
CA SER A 603 24.18 15.49 47.27
C SER A 603 25.33 14.57 47.69
N HIS A 604 26.53 14.75 47.11
CA HIS A 604 27.71 13.91 47.37
C HIS A 604 28.97 14.76 47.64
N PRO A 605 29.08 15.36 48.83
CA PRO A 605 30.11 16.34 49.17
C PRO A 605 31.55 15.80 49.22
N ALA A 606 31.74 14.46 49.23
CA ALA A 606 33.04 13.81 49.16
C ALA A 606 33.50 13.47 47.71
N SER A 607 32.67 13.77 46.70
CA SER A 607 33.00 13.47 45.30
C SER A 607 34.03 14.47 44.73
N MET A 608 34.85 14.03 43.77
CA MET A 608 35.78 14.92 43.05
C MET A 608 35.07 16.09 42.36
N LEU A 609 33.80 15.91 41.95
CA LEU A 609 32.97 16.94 41.33
C LEU A 609 32.59 18.07 42.31
N ALA A 610 32.51 17.80 43.61
CA ALA A 610 32.25 18.83 44.62
C ALA A 610 33.37 19.89 44.66
N ASN A 611 34.63 19.47 44.49
CA ASN A 611 35.78 20.38 44.45
C ASN A 611 35.79 21.26 43.17
N VAL A 612 35.23 20.77 42.06
CA VAL A 612 35.13 21.51 40.79
C VAL A 612 34.08 22.62 40.87
N PHE A 613 32.93 22.35 41.50
CA PHE A 613 31.86 23.35 41.64
C PHE A 613 32.03 24.28 42.86
N ALA A 614 32.81 23.90 43.87
CA ALA A 614 33.13 24.78 45.01
C ALA A 614 34.09 25.93 44.65
N GLY A 615 34.91 25.78 43.60
CA GLY A 615 35.82 26.83 43.12
C GLY A 615 35.17 27.92 42.26
N ALA A 616 33.90 27.74 41.85
CA ALA A 616 33.18 28.67 40.97
C ALA A 616 32.24 29.65 41.72
N ALA A 617 32.25 29.63 43.07
CA ALA A 617 31.52 30.57 43.89
C ALA A 617 32.44 31.71 44.37
N VAL A 618 32.68 32.68 43.46
CA VAL A 618 32.99 34.09 43.79
C VAL A 618 32.17 34.97 42.88
#